data_AF-L8FZM6-F1
#
_entry.id   AF-L8FZM6-F1
#
_cell.length_a   1.000
_cell.length_b   1.000
_cell.length_c   1.000
_cell.angle_alpha   90.00
_cell.angle_beta   90.00
_cell.angle_gamma   90.00
#
_symmetry.space_group_name_H-M   'P 1'
#
loop_
_entity.id
_entity.type
_entity.pdbx_description
1 polymer ?
#
loop_
_entity_poly.entity_id
_entity_poly.type
_entity_poly.pdbx_seq_one_letter_code
_entity_poly.pdbx_strand_id
1 'polypeptide(L)'
;MDFASLMSKEISKAKAPASATPDGKKYKKRADEEAERQAAYAAHQDQLEKERLAHETQKRKREEEEAEAKEEREEKRRRLAEESKARREKEEKEEEARRRKRVGLPELVEKEKEEAVDDDDIVEEEVLKLLEEIGEPTSLPGENHRQKVRRYRRVTTVMTTGPIPTSLKLVDEKDMKVHKMPPPEDVEATKWLYRQLASYFTMVLKEWEDALLREDKRDTFASKAAYNAMAQSKKNMTPLFRKFEKGDLDIGILEPVVEIVKAAQERRYVDANDGYLTLSIGKAAWPIGVTMVGIHERSAREKLHESDKGHVMGDEVTRKFLQSIKRCLSFAQVRWPPEDVRQLMG
;
A
#
# COMPACT_ATOMS: atom_id res chain seq x y z
N MET A 1 -37.71 -20.06 -24.35
CA MET A 1 -37.13 -19.96 -25.72
C MET A 1 -37.54 -21.23 -26.45
N ASP A 2 -38.30 -21.08 -27.52
CA ASP A 2 -39.08 -22.17 -28.12
C ASP A 2 -38.24 -22.93 -29.16
N PHE A 3 -37.83 -24.16 -28.83
CA PHE A 3 -36.87 -24.95 -29.61
C PHE A 3 -37.43 -25.34 -30.99
N ALA A 4 -38.75 -25.46 -31.10
CA ALA A 4 -39.45 -25.72 -32.36
C ALA A 4 -39.32 -24.54 -33.35
N SER A 5 -39.31 -23.29 -32.84
CA SER A 5 -39.09 -22.09 -33.66
C SER A 5 -37.66 -22.05 -34.22
N LEU A 6 -36.66 -22.47 -33.44
CA LEU A 6 -35.28 -22.57 -33.91
C LEU A 6 -35.08 -23.69 -34.95
N MET A 7 -35.65 -24.87 -34.72
CA MET A 7 -35.57 -25.99 -35.67
C MET A 7 -36.28 -25.71 -36.99
N SER A 8 -37.45 -25.06 -36.97
CA SER A 8 -38.14 -24.63 -38.19
C SER A 8 -37.36 -23.55 -38.95
N LYS A 9 -36.63 -22.68 -38.24
CA LYS A 9 -35.71 -21.71 -38.85
C LYS A 9 -34.51 -22.38 -39.52
N GLU A 10 -33.97 -23.44 -38.94
CA GLU A 10 -32.88 -24.20 -39.56
C GLU A 10 -33.35 -25.05 -40.75
N ILE A 11 -34.53 -25.68 -40.64
CA ILE A 11 -35.09 -26.49 -41.73
C ILE A 11 -35.49 -25.62 -42.94
N SER A 12 -36.01 -24.42 -42.70
CA SER A 12 -36.30 -23.46 -43.78
C SER A 12 -35.03 -22.90 -44.43
N LYS A 13 -33.93 -22.77 -43.68
CA LYS A 13 -32.62 -22.40 -44.22
C LYS A 13 -31.99 -23.51 -45.06
N ALA A 14 -32.23 -24.78 -44.71
CA ALA A 14 -31.77 -25.94 -45.48
C ALA A 14 -32.64 -26.25 -46.72
N LYS A 15 -33.87 -25.73 -46.79
CA LYS A 15 -34.84 -25.96 -47.87
C LYS A 15 -35.03 -24.75 -48.78
N ALA A 16 -34.02 -23.91 -48.94
CA ALA A 16 -33.99 -22.98 -50.06
C ALA A 16 -33.79 -23.79 -51.36
N PRO A 17 -34.67 -23.68 -52.37
CA PRO A 17 -34.41 -24.28 -53.67
C PRO A 17 -33.14 -23.64 -54.22
N ALA A 18 -32.24 -24.47 -54.77
CA ALA A 18 -31.11 -24.01 -55.55
C ALA A 18 -31.61 -22.94 -56.52
N SER A 19 -31.14 -21.71 -56.30
CA SER A 19 -31.55 -20.54 -57.07
C SER A 19 -31.42 -20.85 -58.55
N ALA A 20 -32.56 -20.87 -59.24
CA ALA A 20 -32.59 -20.61 -60.67
C ALA A 20 -31.81 -19.32 -60.89
N THR A 21 -30.68 -19.42 -61.59
CA THR A 21 -29.91 -18.28 -62.08
C THR A 21 -30.82 -17.45 -63.00
N PRO A 22 -31.21 -16.22 -62.64
CA PRO A 22 -31.69 -15.29 -63.64
C PRO A 22 -30.46 -14.65 -64.31
N ASP A 23 -30.48 -14.59 -65.64
CA ASP A 23 -29.60 -13.77 -66.47
C ASP A 23 -28.09 -14.08 -66.45
N GLY A 24 -27.76 -15.16 -67.13
CA GLY A 24 -27.00 -15.11 -68.39
C GLY A 24 -26.07 -13.91 -68.66
N LYS A 25 -24.94 -13.83 -67.95
CA LYS A 25 -23.68 -13.38 -68.57
C LYS A 25 -22.67 -14.52 -68.46
N LYS A 26 -22.64 -15.35 -69.51
CA LYS A 26 -21.76 -16.54 -69.62
C LYS A 26 -20.26 -16.21 -69.65
N TYR A 27 -19.90 -14.92 -69.67
CA TYR A 27 -18.53 -14.42 -69.62
C TYR A 27 -18.49 -13.18 -68.72
N LYS A 28 -17.90 -13.30 -67.53
CA LYS A 28 -17.45 -12.14 -66.75
C LYS A 28 -16.03 -11.80 -67.18
N LYS A 29 -15.71 -10.50 -67.32
CA LYS A 29 -14.31 -10.10 -67.57
C LYS A 29 -13.54 -10.34 -66.26
N ARG A 30 -12.32 -10.88 -66.35
CA ARG A 30 -11.45 -11.09 -65.18
C ARG A 30 -11.27 -9.84 -64.32
N ALA A 31 -11.28 -8.66 -64.96
CA ALA A 31 -11.22 -7.37 -64.27
C ALA A 31 -12.43 -7.14 -63.33
N ASP A 32 -13.64 -7.55 -63.74
CA ASP A 32 -14.85 -7.40 -62.93
C ASP A 32 -14.85 -8.40 -61.76
N GLU A 33 -14.35 -9.62 -61.96
CA GLU A 33 -14.20 -10.62 -60.89
C GLU A 33 -13.10 -10.27 -59.88
N GLU A 34 -12.01 -9.65 -60.32
CA GLU A 34 -10.97 -9.12 -59.43
C GLU A 34 -11.46 -7.90 -58.65
N ALA A 35 -12.21 -7.01 -59.29
CA ALA A 35 -12.85 -5.89 -58.61
C ALA A 35 -13.87 -6.35 -57.57
N GLU A 36 -14.70 -7.36 -57.89
CA GLU A 36 -15.63 -7.99 -56.92
C GLU A 36 -14.87 -8.61 -55.73
N ARG A 37 -13.75 -9.29 -55.97
CA ARG A 37 -12.91 -9.87 -54.90
C ARG A 37 -12.24 -8.80 -54.02
N GLN A 38 -11.71 -7.74 -54.63
CA GLN A 38 -11.09 -6.62 -53.91
C GLN A 38 -12.13 -5.86 -53.08
N ALA A 39 -13.33 -5.63 -53.63
CA ALA A 39 -14.43 -5.00 -52.92
C ALA A 39 -14.92 -5.87 -51.75
N ALA A 40 -15.03 -7.19 -51.93
CA ALA A 40 -15.38 -8.12 -50.85
C ALA A 40 -14.32 -8.16 -49.75
N TYR A 41 -13.03 -8.11 -50.10
CA TYR A 41 -11.94 -8.06 -49.14
C TYR A 41 -11.95 -6.74 -48.35
N ALA A 42 -12.10 -5.60 -49.03
CA ALA A 42 -12.21 -4.29 -48.39
C ALA A 42 -13.43 -4.22 -47.44
N ALA A 43 -14.59 -4.69 -47.89
CA ALA A 43 -15.80 -4.74 -47.06
C ALA A 43 -15.62 -5.63 -45.82
N HIS A 44 -14.90 -6.76 -45.95
CA HIS A 44 -14.58 -7.62 -44.82
C HIS A 44 -13.60 -6.96 -43.84
N GLN A 45 -12.59 -6.24 -44.34
CA GLN A 45 -11.69 -5.46 -43.47
C GLN A 45 -12.43 -4.33 -42.74
N ASP A 46 -13.30 -3.58 -43.43
CA ASP A 46 -14.12 -2.55 -42.81
C ASP A 46 -15.07 -3.10 -41.74
N GLN A 47 -15.59 -4.32 -41.94
CA GLN A 47 -16.42 -5.01 -40.94
C GLN A 47 -15.60 -5.37 -39.70
N LEU A 48 -14.41 -5.95 -39.86
CA LEU A 48 -13.52 -6.27 -38.75
C LEU A 48 -13.10 -5.03 -37.96
N GLU A 49 -12.82 -3.92 -38.63
CA GLU A 49 -12.48 -2.66 -37.95
C GLU A 49 -13.68 -2.08 -37.18
N LYS A 50 -14.88 -2.11 -37.76
CA LYS A 50 -16.11 -1.69 -37.07
C LYS A 50 -16.42 -2.56 -35.87
N GLU A 51 -16.23 -3.88 -35.96
CA GLU A 51 -16.40 -4.80 -34.84
C GLU A 51 -15.40 -4.54 -33.72
N ARG A 52 -14.12 -4.29 -34.06
CA ARG A 52 -13.09 -3.94 -33.08
C ARG A 52 -13.42 -2.63 -32.36
N LEU A 53 -13.80 -1.58 -33.11
CA LEU A 53 -14.21 -0.30 -32.54
C LEU A 53 -15.49 -0.42 -31.69
N ALA A 54 -16.46 -1.23 -32.12
CA ALA A 54 -17.66 -1.49 -31.34
C ALA A 54 -17.34 -2.23 -30.03
N HIS A 55 -16.43 -3.20 -30.06
CA HIS A 55 -15.97 -3.91 -28.87
C HIS A 55 -15.21 -2.98 -27.90
N GLU A 56 -14.30 -2.14 -28.40
CA GLU A 56 -13.57 -1.17 -27.58
C GLU A 56 -14.49 -0.13 -26.93
N THR A 57 -15.48 0.38 -27.68
CA THR A 57 -16.47 1.32 -27.15
C THR A 57 -17.39 0.68 -26.13
N GLN A 58 -17.83 -0.57 -26.33
CA GLN A 58 -18.59 -1.31 -25.32
C GLN A 58 -17.77 -1.60 -24.07
N LYS A 59 -16.49 -1.96 -24.23
CA LYS A 59 -15.59 -2.19 -23.09
C LYS A 59 -15.41 -0.93 -22.26
N ARG A 60 -15.13 0.21 -22.91
CA ARG A 60 -15.03 1.51 -22.22
C ARG A 60 -16.30 1.89 -21.47
N LYS A 61 -17.47 1.71 -22.09
CA LYS A 61 -18.76 1.99 -21.43
C LYS A 61 -18.96 1.12 -20.19
N ARG A 62 -18.62 -0.17 -20.24
CA ARG A 62 -18.71 -1.06 -19.08
C ARG A 62 -17.74 -0.67 -17.96
N GLU A 63 -16.52 -0.26 -18.31
CA GLU A 63 -15.52 0.21 -17.34
C GLU A 63 -15.95 1.53 -16.69
N GLU A 64 -16.55 2.45 -17.46
CA GLU A 64 -17.13 3.71 -16.97
C GLU A 64 -18.33 3.43 -16.04
N GLU A 65 -19.28 2.58 -16.43
CA GLU A 65 -20.44 2.19 -15.60
C GLU A 65 -20.03 1.45 -14.30
N GLU A 66 -19.00 0.60 -14.35
CA GLU A 66 -18.49 -0.10 -13.16
C GLU A 66 -17.77 0.86 -12.21
N ALA A 67 -17.02 1.83 -12.74
CA ALA A 67 -16.37 2.87 -11.95
C ALA A 67 -17.41 3.76 -11.25
N GLU A 68 -18.44 4.22 -11.96
CA GLU A 68 -19.55 5.00 -11.37
C GLU A 68 -20.28 4.20 -10.27
N ALA A 69 -20.60 2.93 -10.52
CA ALA A 69 -21.23 2.07 -9.52
C ALA A 69 -20.36 1.86 -8.27
N LYS A 70 -19.03 1.87 -8.41
CA LYS A 70 -18.09 1.77 -7.30
C LYS A 70 -18.04 3.08 -6.51
N GLU A 71 -17.96 4.22 -7.18
CA GLU A 71 -18.00 5.54 -6.55
C GLU A 71 -19.30 5.72 -5.74
N GLU A 72 -20.46 5.35 -6.29
CA GLU A 72 -21.72 5.40 -5.56
C GLU A 72 -21.73 4.52 -4.29
N ARG A 73 -21.14 3.33 -4.35
CA ARG A 73 -21.04 2.42 -3.19
C ARG A 73 -20.12 3.01 -2.12
N GLU A 74 -19.01 3.61 -2.52
CA GLU A 74 -18.06 4.26 -1.61
C GLU A 74 -18.69 5.51 -0.96
N GLU A 75 -19.45 6.32 -1.70
CA GLU A 75 -20.18 7.45 -1.15
C GLU A 75 -21.29 7.04 -0.18
N LYS A 76 -22.09 6.01 -0.52
CA LYS A 76 -23.10 5.44 0.39
C LYS A 76 -22.45 4.92 1.68
N ARG A 77 -21.31 4.24 1.57
CA ARG A 77 -20.54 3.75 2.72
C ARG A 77 -19.95 4.90 3.55
N ARG A 78 -19.43 5.95 2.92
CA ARG A 78 -18.91 7.15 3.60
C ARG A 78 -20.03 7.85 4.38
N ARG A 79 -21.18 8.04 3.74
CA ARG A 79 -22.36 8.66 4.36
C ARG A 79 -22.87 7.87 5.57
N LEU A 80 -22.97 6.54 5.45
CA LEU A 80 -23.37 5.67 6.56
C LEU A 80 -22.34 5.68 7.71
N ALA A 81 -21.05 5.74 7.38
CA ALA A 81 -19.98 5.84 8.38
C ALA A 81 -20.00 7.20 9.11
N GLU A 82 -20.20 8.30 8.39
CA GLU A 82 -20.37 9.64 8.97
C GLU A 82 -21.61 9.72 9.86
N GLU A 83 -22.75 9.18 9.42
CA GLU A 83 -23.99 9.14 10.20
C GLU A 83 -23.85 8.27 11.46
N SER A 84 -23.20 7.11 11.34
CA SER A 84 -22.87 6.26 12.50
C SER A 84 -21.94 6.96 13.48
N LYS A 85 -20.92 7.67 12.99
CA LYS A 85 -19.96 8.39 13.84
C LYS A 85 -20.66 9.54 14.57
N ALA A 86 -21.48 10.32 13.87
CA ALA A 86 -22.27 11.40 14.46
C ALA A 86 -23.26 10.90 15.52
N ARG A 87 -23.88 9.72 15.31
CA ARG A 87 -24.76 9.11 16.31
C ARG A 87 -24.01 8.71 17.58
N ARG A 88 -22.85 8.05 17.44
CA ARG A 88 -22.00 7.66 18.58
C ARG A 88 -21.51 8.88 19.36
N GLU A 89 -21.05 9.92 18.66
CA GLU A 89 -20.57 11.14 19.30
C GLU A 89 -21.68 11.88 20.07
N LYS A 90 -22.92 11.89 19.56
CA LYS A 90 -24.07 12.43 20.29
C LYS A 90 -24.39 11.63 21.55
N GLU A 91 -24.41 10.30 21.45
CA GLU A 91 -24.68 9.40 22.57
C GLU A 91 -23.61 9.53 23.66
N GLU A 92 -22.32 9.60 23.28
CA GLU A 92 -21.21 9.87 24.20
C GLU A 92 -21.34 11.24 24.88
N LYS A 93 -21.69 12.30 24.14
CA LYS A 93 -21.93 13.64 24.70
C LYS A 93 -23.11 13.65 25.66
N GLU A 94 -24.20 12.96 25.35
CA GLU A 94 -25.37 12.82 26.23
C GLU A 94 -25.04 12.03 27.50
N GLU A 95 -24.26 10.96 27.39
CA GLU A 95 -23.75 10.22 28.55
C GLU A 95 -22.83 11.07 29.42
N GLU A 96 -21.90 11.81 28.81
CA GLU A 96 -20.98 12.69 29.53
C GLU A 96 -21.74 13.82 30.23
N ALA A 97 -22.73 14.42 29.57
CA ALA A 97 -23.63 15.41 30.17
C ALA A 97 -24.45 14.83 31.33
N ARG A 98 -24.99 13.60 31.18
CA ARG A 98 -25.69 12.88 32.27
C ARG A 98 -24.76 12.58 33.45
N ARG A 99 -23.51 12.20 33.19
CA ARG A 99 -22.49 11.96 34.22
C ARG A 99 -22.15 13.27 34.95
N ARG A 100 -21.93 14.37 34.23
CA ARG A 100 -21.68 15.70 34.83
C ARG A 100 -22.84 16.21 35.66
N LYS A 101 -24.08 16.07 35.15
CA LYS A 101 -25.31 16.45 35.88
C LYS A 101 -25.50 15.65 37.17
N ARG A 102 -25.11 14.37 37.19
CA ARG A 102 -25.15 13.52 38.39
C ARG A 102 -24.14 13.95 39.46
N VAL A 103 -22.99 14.49 39.05
CA VAL A 103 -21.89 14.91 39.92
C VAL A 103 -22.01 16.39 40.34
N GLY A 104 -22.98 17.14 39.79
CA GLY A 104 -23.23 18.55 40.13
C GLY A 104 -22.24 19.53 39.47
N LEU A 105 -21.59 19.12 38.38
CA LEU A 105 -20.60 19.91 37.65
C LEU A 105 -21.28 20.73 36.53
N PRO A 106 -20.86 21.98 36.24
CA PRO A 106 -21.44 22.81 35.18
C PRO A 106 -21.40 22.15 33.80
N GLU A 107 -22.35 22.53 32.94
CA GLU A 107 -22.43 22.09 31.54
C GLU A 107 -21.15 22.49 30.78
N LEU A 108 -20.56 21.54 30.05
CA LEU A 108 -19.34 21.78 29.32
C LEU A 108 -19.65 22.63 28.10
N VAL A 109 -19.32 23.92 28.15
CA VAL A 109 -19.30 24.75 26.94
C VAL A 109 -18.21 24.19 26.04
N GLU A 110 -18.60 23.71 24.86
CA GLU A 110 -17.67 23.31 23.81
C GLU A 110 -16.87 24.56 23.41
N LYS A 111 -15.65 24.71 23.95
CA LYS A 111 -14.61 25.38 23.19
C LYS A 111 -14.41 24.55 21.94
N GLU A 112 -14.47 25.19 20.77
CA GLU A 112 -14.09 24.56 19.51
C GLU A 112 -12.86 23.69 19.75
N LYS A 113 -12.92 22.43 19.34
CA LYS A 113 -11.74 21.58 19.28
C LYS A 113 -10.80 22.22 18.26
N GLU A 114 -10.00 23.18 18.70
CA GLU A 114 -8.66 23.34 18.17
C GLU A 114 -8.06 21.95 18.26
N GLU A 115 -7.67 21.40 17.11
CA GLU A 115 -6.88 20.19 17.07
C GLU A 115 -5.69 20.38 18.02
N ALA A 116 -5.79 19.78 19.20
CA ALA A 116 -4.70 19.56 20.11
C ALA A 116 -3.75 18.57 19.42
N VAL A 117 -2.96 19.10 18.49
CA VAL A 117 -1.63 18.62 18.22
C VAL A 117 -0.77 19.41 19.18
N ASP A 118 -0.35 18.78 20.26
CA ASP A 118 0.81 19.19 21.07
C ASP A 118 1.94 19.56 20.11
N ASP A 119 2.21 20.85 19.89
CA ASP A 119 3.26 21.26 18.95
C ASP A 119 3.83 22.69 19.13
N ASP A 120 3.50 23.41 20.20
CA ASP A 120 4.04 24.76 20.47
C ASP A 120 4.83 24.81 21.79
N ASP A 121 5.89 23.98 21.89
CA ASP A 121 6.81 23.97 23.05
C ASP A 121 7.87 25.08 23.02
N ILE A 122 7.99 25.84 21.91
CA ILE A 122 9.04 26.85 21.75
C ILE A 122 8.42 28.24 21.91
N VAL A 123 8.88 29.01 22.89
CA VAL A 123 8.36 30.35 23.17
C VAL A 123 8.64 31.28 21.97
N GLU A 124 7.75 32.23 21.68
CA GLU A 124 7.89 33.11 20.50
C GLU A 124 9.25 33.82 20.43
N GLU A 125 9.77 34.31 21.56
CA GLU A 125 11.09 34.94 21.62
C GLU A 125 12.23 33.97 21.27
N GLU A 126 12.11 32.69 21.63
CA GLU A 126 13.11 31.67 21.34
C GLU A 126 13.11 31.32 19.85
N VAL A 127 11.94 31.15 19.23
CA VAL A 127 11.83 30.85 17.79
C VAL A 127 12.47 31.96 16.96
N LEU A 128 12.29 33.22 17.34
CA LEU A 128 12.87 34.37 16.64
C LEU A 128 14.40 34.36 16.71
N LYS A 129 14.98 34.14 17.90
CA LYS A 129 16.43 34.01 18.09
C LYS A 129 16.98 32.84 17.28
N LEU A 130 16.30 31.70 17.34
CA LEU A 130 16.71 30.50 16.64
C LEU A 130 16.64 30.64 15.10
N LEU A 131 15.69 31.42 14.57
CA LEU A 131 15.62 31.76 13.14
C LEU A 131 16.72 32.75 12.74
N GLU A 132 17.01 33.75 13.59
CA GLU A 132 18.09 34.72 13.39
C GLU A 132 19.46 34.03 13.37
N GLU A 133 19.70 33.08 14.27
CA GLU A 133 20.92 32.25 14.32
C GLU A 133 21.15 31.44 13.04
N ILE A 134 20.07 31.03 12.37
CA ILE A 134 20.13 30.28 11.10
C ILE A 134 20.21 31.21 9.88
N GLY A 135 20.04 32.52 10.08
CA GLY A 135 20.06 33.52 9.01
C GLY A 135 18.79 33.54 8.16
N GLU A 136 17.69 32.96 8.66
CA GLU A 136 16.37 33.05 8.03
C GLU A 136 15.63 34.31 8.51
N PRO A 137 14.73 34.89 7.70
CA PRO A 137 13.91 36.03 8.14
C PRO A 137 13.15 35.70 9.43
N THR A 138 13.17 36.59 10.41
CA THR A 138 12.50 36.39 11.71
C THR A 138 10.98 36.40 11.60
N SER A 139 10.42 37.10 10.61
CA SER A 139 8.98 37.10 10.32
C SER A 139 8.72 37.21 8.82
N LEU A 140 7.75 36.42 8.32
CA LEU A 140 7.16 36.62 7.00
C LEU A 140 5.80 37.32 7.10
N PRO A 141 5.34 38.02 6.05
CA PRO A 141 4.02 38.68 6.06
C PRO A 141 2.89 37.69 6.27
N GLY A 142 2.02 37.94 7.26
CA GLY A 142 0.84 37.12 7.56
C GLY A 142 1.14 35.80 8.28
N GLU A 143 2.33 35.64 8.85
CA GLU A 143 2.75 34.41 9.53
C GLU A 143 2.45 34.43 11.03
N ASN A 144 1.71 33.43 11.52
CA ASN A 144 1.41 33.25 12.95
C ASN A 144 2.55 32.50 13.69
N HIS A 145 2.60 32.58 15.03
CA HIS A 145 3.64 31.91 15.85
C HIS A 145 3.83 30.42 15.52
N ARG A 146 2.74 29.65 15.43
CA ARG A 146 2.77 28.23 15.03
C ARG A 146 3.35 28.00 13.64
N GLN A 147 3.15 28.93 12.71
CA GLN A 147 3.74 28.87 11.37
C GLN A 147 5.25 29.18 11.41
N LYS A 148 5.69 30.11 12.25
CA LYS A 148 7.12 30.37 12.52
C LYS A 148 7.81 29.14 13.10
N VAL A 149 7.21 28.47 14.10
CA VAL A 149 7.73 27.22 14.68
C VAL A 149 7.86 26.13 13.61
N ARG A 150 6.83 25.98 12.76
CA ARG A 150 6.85 25.02 11.63
C ARG A 150 7.94 25.35 10.60
N ARG A 151 8.15 26.64 10.28
CA ARG A 151 9.26 27.05 9.39
C ARG A 151 10.60 26.73 10.04
N TYR A 152 10.80 27.15 11.28
CA TYR A 152 12.02 26.89 12.02
C TYR A 152 12.37 25.41 12.02
N ARG A 153 11.42 24.53 12.39
CA ARG A 153 11.60 23.07 12.34
C ARG A 153 11.91 22.56 10.94
N ARG A 154 11.25 23.08 9.90
CA ARG A 154 11.51 22.69 8.50
C ARG A 154 12.93 23.02 8.07
N VAL A 155 13.43 24.21 8.43
CA VAL A 155 14.76 24.66 8.04
C VAL A 155 15.85 23.95 8.86
N THR A 156 15.60 23.72 10.16
CA THR A 156 16.54 23.00 11.04
C THR A 156 16.59 21.50 10.82
N THR A 157 15.51 20.90 10.33
CA THR A 157 15.47 19.46 10.08
C THR A 157 16.33 19.15 8.85
N VAL A 158 17.61 18.90 9.09
CA VAL A 158 18.53 18.38 8.08
C VAL A 158 18.10 16.95 7.77
N MET A 159 17.45 16.76 6.62
CA MET A 159 17.11 15.43 6.13
C MET A 159 18.35 14.75 5.55
N THR A 160 18.57 13.49 5.91
CA THR A 160 19.68 12.69 5.38
C THR A 160 19.54 12.43 3.89
N THR A 161 20.65 12.51 3.15
CA THR A 161 20.74 12.25 1.70
C THR A 161 20.73 10.74 1.37
N GLY A 162 19.89 9.97 2.06
CA GLY A 162 19.73 8.53 1.85
C GLY A 162 18.59 8.22 0.86
N PRO A 163 18.42 6.95 0.44
CA PRO A 163 17.26 6.52 -0.34
C PRO A 163 15.96 7.00 0.32
N ILE A 164 15.78 6.76 1.61
CA ILE A 164 14.66 7.33 2.36
C ILE A 164 15.20 8.53 3.13
N PRO A 165 14.68 9.75 2.89
CA PRO A 165 15.14 10.94 3.61
C PRO A 165 14.59 10.88 5.04
N THR A 166 15.47 11.08 6.03
CA THR A 166 15.12 10.96 7.45
C THR A 166 15.72 12.12 8.25
N SER A 167 15.05 12.52 9.33
CA SER A 167 15.58 13.51 10.28
C SER A 167 16.57 12.89 11.29
N LEU A 168 16.66 11.56 11.35
CA LEU A 168 17.57 10.84 12.24
C LEU A 168 19.01 10.96 11.75
N LYS A 169 19.93 11.30 12.66
CA LYS A 169 21.37 11.22 12.41
C LYS A 169 21.77 9.75 12.24
N LEU A 170 22.05 9.34 11.01
CA LEU A 170 22.55 8.00 10.69
C LEU A 170 23.86 7.72 11.45
N VAL A 171 24.10 6.45 11.73
CA VAL A 171 25.19 5.90 12.52
C VAL A 171 26.17 5.23 11.56
N ASP A 172 27.46 5.27 11.88
CA ASP A 172 28.51 4.64 11.08
C ASP A 172 28.42 3.10 11.11
N GLU A 173 28.94 2.43 10.07
CA GLU A 173 28.86 0.96 9.90
C GLU A 173 29.33 0.15 11.11
N LYS A 174 30.33 0.64 11.86
CA LYS A 174 30.87 -0.03 13.06
C LYS A 174 29.84 -0.08 14.20
N ASP A 175 29.04 0.97 14.31
CA ASP A 175 28.09 1.19 15.39
C ASP A 175 26.67 0.77 15.00
N MET A 176 26.47 0.29 13.76
CA MET A 176 25.20 -0.22 13.25
C MET A 176 24.82 -1.60 13.79
N LYS A 177 25.75 -2.30 14.47
CA LYS A 177 25.50 -3.65 14.98
C LYS A 177 24.48 -3.62 16.12
N VAL A 178 23.38 -4.33 15.92
CA VAL A 178 22.28 -4.41 16.87
C VAL A 178 22.46 -5.65 17.75
N HIS A 179 22.48 -5.46 19.07
CA HIS A 179 22.75 -6.55 20.01
C HIS A 179 21.49 -7.16 20.62
N LYS A 180 20.72 -6.36 21.35
CA LYS A 180 19.43 -6.73 21.95
C LYS A 180 18.59 -5.46 22.07
N MET A 181 17.28 -5.64 22.14
CA MET A 181 16.39 -4.54 22.47
C MET A 181 16.74 -4.02 23.88
N PRO A 182 16.97 -2.71 24.05
CA PRO A 182 17.13 -2.13 25.37
C PRO A 182 15.80 -2.16 26.14
N PRO A 183 15.82 -2.08 27.48
CA PRO A 183 14.60 -1.97 28.27
C PRO A 183 13.73 -0.80 27.77
N PRO A 184 12.40 -0.96 27.63
CA PRO A 184 11.51 0.10 27.14
C PRO A 184 11.53 1.39 27.97
N GLU A 185 11.98 1.31 29.23
CA GLU A 185 12.12 2.44 30.14
C GLU A 185 13.28 3.37 29.76
N ASP A 186 14.27 2.88 29.02
CA ASP A 186 15.44 3.66 28.60
C ASP A 186 15.17 4.37 27.26
N VAL A 187 14.73 5.63 27.37
CA VAL A 187 14.39 6.48 26.22
C VAL A 187 15.60 6.77 25.33
N GLU A 188 16.79 6.93 25.92
CA GLU A 188 18.01 7.25 25.16
C GLU A 188 18.51 6.03 24.39
N ALA A 189 18.53 4.87 25.04
CA ALA A 189 18.91 3.62 24.38
C ALA A 189 17.92 3.24 23.27
N THR A 190 16.62 3.49 23.48
CA THR A 190 15.60 3.25 22.44
C THR A 190 15.77 4.20 21.25
N LYS A 191 16.03 5.49 21.49
CA LYS A 191 16.38 6.46 20.42
C LYS A 191 17.64 6.05 19.67
N TRP A 192 18.66 5.56 20.38
CA TRP A 192 19.87 5.03 19.76
C TRP A 192 19.57 3.82 18.88
N LEU A 193 18.78 2.87 19.38
CA LEU A 193 18.35 1.69 18.61
C LEU A 193 17.63 2.09 17.32
N TYR A 194 16.71 3.06 17.36
CA TYR A 194 16.04 3.56 16.17
C TYR A 194 17.02 4.13 15.13
N ARG A 195 18.07 4.84 15.58
CA ARG A 195 19.14 5.32 14.71
C ARG A 195 19.94 4.17 14.10
N GLN A 196 20.26 3.11 14.86
CA GLN A 196 20.93 1.91 14.34
C GLN A 196 20.07 1.20 13.28
N LEU A 197 18.78 0.99 13.55
CA LEU A 197 17.83 0.36 12.61
C LEU A 197 17.67 1.19 11.33
N ALA A 198 17.47 2.50 11.47
CA ALA A 198 17.35 3.41 10.34
C ALA A 198 18.60 3.38 9.45
N SER A 199 19.79 3.33 10.08
CA SER A 199 21.08 3.25 9.38
C SER A 199 21.27 1.93 8.65
N TYR A 200 20.90 0.81 9.29
CA TYR A 200 20.93 -0.51 8.66
C TYR A 200 20.03 -0.59 7.42
N PHE A 201 18.76 -0.21 7.53
CA PHE A 201 17.86 -0.23 6.39
C PHE A 201 18.29 0.75 5.29
N THR A 202 18.82 1.91 5.65
CA THR A 202 19.35 2.88 4.69
C THR A 202 20.54 2.31 3.92
N MET A 203 21.48 1.64 4.60
CA MET A 203 22.61 0.96 3.98
C MET A 203 22.15 -0.14 3.02
N VAL A 204 21.23 -1.01 3.46
CA VAL A 204 20.72 -2.12 2.62
C VAL A 204 20.01 -1.58 1.37
N LEU A 205 19.16 -0.56 1.52
CA LEU A 205 18.44 0.04 0.38
C LEU A 205 19.40 0.73 -0.60
N LYS A 206 20.42 1.42 -0.09
CA LYS A 206 21.43 2.06 -0.93
C LYS A 206 22.24 1.02 -1.72
N GLU A 207 22.69 -0.04 -1.05
CA GLU A 207 23.41 -1.12 -1.73
C GLU A 207 22.52 -1.84 -2.75
N TRP A 208 21.21 -1.94 -2.49
CA TRP A 208 20.24 -2.49 -3.45
C TRP A 208 20.07 -1.59 -4.68
N GLU A 209 19.94 -0.27 -4.48
CA GLU A 209 19.93 0.70 -5.58
C GLU A 209 21.22 0.60 -6.41
N ASP A 210 22.38 0.57 -5.76
CA ASP A 210 23.69 0.49 -6.42
C ASP A 210 23.91 -0.85 -7.14
N ALA A 211 23.40 -1.96 -6.60
CA ALA A 211 23.46 -3.27 -7.25
C ALA A 211 22.64 -3.29 -8.54
N LEU A 212 21.41 -2.74 -8.50
CA LEU A 212 20.56 -2.62 -9.68
C LEU A 212 21.15 -1.68 -10.75
N LEU A 213 21.85 -0.62 -10.34
CA LEU A 213 22.52 0.30 -11.26
C LEU A 213 23.73 -0.35 -11.96
N ARG A 214 24.43 -1.26 -11.26
CA ARG A 214 25.59 -2.01 -11.78
C ARG A 214 25.20 -3.11 -12.77
N GLU A 215 23.96 -3.58 -12.78
CA GLU A 215 23.52 -4.55 -13.77
C GLU A 215 23.38 -3.92 -15.17
N ASP A 216 24.19 -4.38 -16.13
CA ASP A 216 24.17 -3.90 -17.52
C ASP A 216 22.86 -4.21 -18.27
N LYS A 217 22.05 -5.16 -17.77
CA LYS A 217 20.84 -5.67 -18.44
C LYS A 217 19.59 -4.87 -18.04
N ARG A 218 19.59 -3.56 -18.23
CA ARG A 218 18.48 -2.67 -17.76
C ARG A 218 17.13 -2.91 -18.45
N ASP A 219 17.11 -3.54 -19.63
CA ASP A 219 15.90 -3.64 -20.46
C ASP A 219 15.12 -4.96 -20.37
N THR A 220 15.57 -5.94 -19.57
CA THR A 220 14.81 -7.19 -19.43
C THR A 220 13.56 -6.99 -18.56
N PHE A 221 12.53 -7.81 -18.80
CA PHE A 221 11.33 -7.82 -17.95
C PHE A 221 11.67 -8.09 -16.48
N ALA A 222 12.64 -8.98 -16.22
CA ALA A 222 13.12 -9.29 -14.88
C ALA A 222 13.77 -8.07 -14.21
N SER A 223 14.61 -7.32 -14.92
CA SER A 223 15.26 -6.12 -14.39
C SER A 223 14.26 -5.01 -14.06
N LYS A 224 13.25 -4.81 -14.92
CA LYS A 224 12.16 -3.86 -14.67
C LYS A 224 11.33 -4.27 -13.45
N ALA A 225 11.03 -5.56 -13.30
CA ALA A 225 10.34 -6.09 -12.13
C ALA A 225 11.16 -5.91 -10.84
N ALA A 226 12.47 -6.17 -10.88
CA ALA A 226 13.38 -5.97 -9.74
C ALA A 226 13.46 -4.50 -9.31
N TYR A 227 13.59 -3.57 -10.27
CA TYR A 227 13.56 -2.13 -9.99
C TYR A 227 12.23 -1.68 -9.38
N ASN A 228 11.10 -2.14 -9.93
CA ASN A 228 9.78 -1.84 -9.38
C ASN A 228 9.60 -2.40 -7.97
N ALA A 229 10.11 -3.61 -7.71
CA ALA A 229 10.08 -4.20 -6.38
C ALA A 229 10.90 -3.37 -5.37
N MET A 230 12.09 -2.90 -5.75
CA MET A 230 12.92 -2.03 -4.93
C MET A 230 12.22 -0.67 -4.66
N ALA A 231 11.75 0.00 -5.72
CA ALA A 231 11.06 1.28 -5.61
C ALA A 231 9.79 1.21 -4.76
N GLN A 232 9.02 0.11 -4.88
CA GLN A 232 7.86 -0.13 -4.02
C GLN A 232 8.27 -0.37 -2.57
N SER A 233 9.36 -1.12 -2.35
CA SER A 233 9.84 -1.43 -1.00
C SER A 233 10.26 -0.15 -0.26
N LYS A 234 10.96 0.75 -0.96
CA LYS A 234 11.33 2.09 -0.50
C LYS A 234 10.12 2.92 -0.06
N LYS A 235 9.08 3.02 -0.90
CA LYS A 235 7.83 3.74 -0.58
C LYS A 235 7.11 3.14 0.62
N ASN A 236 7.04 1.81 0.68
CA ASN A 236 6.40 1.09 1.77
C ASN A 236 7.17 1.19 3.09
N MET A 237 8.48 1.48 3.07
CA MET A 237 9.30 1.67 4.27
C MET A 237 9.28 3.10 4.82
N THR A 238 8.88 4.10 4.02
CA THR A 238 8.77 5.49 4.50
C THR A 238 7.96 5.64 5.80
N PRO A 239 6.81 4.97 6.00
CA PRO A 239 6.09 5.02 7.27
C PRO A 239 6.90 4.47 8.44
N LEU A 240 7.68 3.39 8.24
CA LEU A 240 8.53 2.83 9.28
C LEU A 240 9.60 3.82 9.73
N PHE A 241 10.23 4.52 8.79
CA PHE A 241 11.21 5.56 9.12
C PHE A 241 10.58 6.73 9.89
N ARG A 242 9.37 7.16 9.53
CA ARG A 242 8.63 8.15 10.32
C ARG A 242 8.34 7.66 11.75
N LYS A 243 8.08 6.37 11.92
CA LYS A 243 7.92 5.77 13.25
C LYS A 243 9.22 5.76 14.06
N PHE A 244 10.36 5.52 13.40
CA PHE A 244 11.67 5.63 14.02
C PHE A 244 12.00 7.06 14.46
N GLU A 245 11.61 8.07 13.65
CA GLU A 245 11.79 9.49 13.99
C GLU A 245 10.97 9.90 15.22
N LYS A 246 9.73 9.43 15.30
CA LYS A 246 8.83 9.71 16.43
C LYS A 246 9.11 8.86 17.67
N GLY A 247 9.75 7.71 17.49
CA GLY A 247 9.91 6.70 18.52
C GLY A 247 8.60 6.00 18.92
N ASP A 248 7.62 5.95 18.03
CA ASP A 248 6.24 5.48 18.29
C ASP A 248 5.94 4.07 17.75
N LEU A 249 6.97 3.25 17.53
CA LEU A 249 6.80 1.89 17.08
C LEU A 249 6.36 1.01 18.25
N ASP A 250 5.29 0.23 18.03
CA ASP A 250 4.80 -0.71 19.04
C ASP A 250 5.88 -1.71 19.44
N ILE A 251 6.01 -1.96 20.74
CA ILE A 251 7.04 -2.85 21.32
C ILE A 251 6.89 -4.26 20.75
N GLY A 252 5.65 -4.72 20.55
CA GLY A 252 5.36 -6.04 19.97
C GLY A 252 5.84 -6.21 18.52
N ILE A 253 6.08 -5.11 17.81
CA ILE A 253 6.67 -5.11 16.46
C ILE A 253 8.18 -4.84 16.54
N LEU A 254 8.60 -3.90 17.41
CA LEU A 254 9.99 -3.48 17.54
C LEU A 254 10.90 -4.64 17.97
N GLU A 255 10.52 -5.42 18.98
CA GLU A 255 11.33 -6.54 19.48
C GLU A 255 11.62 -7.58 18.38
N PRO A 256 10.61 -8.12 17.66
CA PRO A 256 10.88 -9.02 16.53
C PRO A 256 11.68 -8.36 15.40
N VAL A 257 11.46 -7.08 15.08
CA VAL A 257 12.24 -6.39 14.04
C VAL A 257 13.72 -6.30 14.44
N VAL A 258 14.02 -6.05 15.71
CA VAL A 258 15.40 -6.05 16.25
C VAL A 258 16.04 -7.42 16.12
N GLU A 259 15.32 -8.48 16.46
CA GLU A 259 15.81 -9.86 16.32
C GLU A 259 16.09 -10.24 14.85
N ILE A 260 15.18 -9.86 13.95
CA ILE A 260 15.34 -10.08 12.50
C ILE A 260 16.59 -9.37 11.98
N VAL A 261 16.78 -8.09 12.34
CA VAL A 261 17.95 -7.30 11.90
C VAL A 261 19.24 -7.89 12.47
N LYS A 262 19.25 -8.27 13.75
CA LYS A 262 20.40 -8.92 14.38
C LYS A 262 20.78 -10.22 13.66
N ALA A 263 19.81 -11.11 13.43
CA ALA A 263 20.04 -12.38 12.74
C ALA A 263 20.55 -12.15 11.30
N ALA A 264 20.00 -11.15 10.60
CA ALA A 264 20.47 -10.76 9.27
C ALA A 264 21.92 -10.22 9.28
N GLN A 265 22.29 -9.41 10.28
CA GLN A 265 23.65 -8.90 10.46
C GLN A 265 24.66 -10.03 10.78
N GLU A 266 24.22 -11.08 11.49
CA GLU A 266 25.00 -12.28 11.77
C GLU A 266 24.98 -13.30 10.61
N ARG A 267 24.34 -12.96 9.48
CA ARG A 267 24.16 -13.83 8.30
C ARG A 267 23.41 -15.14 8.60
N ARG A 268 22.54 -15.13 9.62
CA ARG A 268 21.61 -16.22 9.95
C ARG A 268 20.25 -15.95 9.33
N TYR A 269 20.14 -16.11 8.01
CA TYR A 269 18.91 -15.71 7.28
C TYR A 269 17.71 -16.61 7.54
N VAL A 270 17.93 -17.88 7.93
CA VAL A 270 16.82 -18.76 8.34
C VAL A 270 16.19 -18.25 9.63
N ASP A 271 17.02 -17.92 10.64
CA ASP A 271 16.54 -17.37 11.90
C ASP A 271 15.85 -16.02 11.70
N ALA A 272 16.41 -15.16 10.83
CA ALA A 272 15.79 -13.89 10.45
C ALA A 272 14.42 -14.08 9.76
N ASN A 273 14.30 -15.10 8.91
CA ASN A 273 13.03 -15.42 8.25
C ASN A 273 12.01 -16.00 9.22
N ASP A 274 12.43 -16.82 10.18
CA ASP A 274 11.55 -17.38 11.22
C ASP A 274 10.97 -16.28 12.12
N GLY A 275 11.81 -15.30 12.51
CA GLY A 275 11.36 -14.08 13.19
C GLY A 275 10.33 -13.30 12.35
N TYR A 276 10.57 -13.15 11.04
CA TYR A 276 9.62 -12.51 10.12
C TYR A 276 8.29 -13.27 10.04
N LEU A 277 8.31 -14.60 9.93
CA LEU A 277 7.10 -15.42 9.86
C LEU A 277 6.30 -15.32 11.16
N THR A 278 6.98 -15.42 12.30
CA THR A 278 6.37 -15.27 13.63
C THR A 278 5.67 -13.92 13.78
N LEU A 279 6.28 -12.83 13.29
CA LEU A 279 5.68 -11.50 13.34
C LEU A 279 4.52 -11.32 12.34
N SER A 280 4.68 -11.81 11.11
CA SER A 280 3.73 -11.59 10.01
C SER A 280 2.51 -12.51 10.02
N ILE A 281 2.59 -13.66 10.71
CA ILE A 281 1.49 -14.63 10.89
C ILE A 281 0.97 -14.59 12.34
N GLY A 282 1.83 -14.21 13.29
CA GLY A 282 1.53 -14.31 14.72
C GLY A 282 1.54 -15.76 15.21
N LYS A 283 1.38 -15.96 16.53
CA LYS A 283 1.18 -17.29 17.13
C LYS A 283 -0.25 -17.85 16.93
N ALA A 284 -1.03 -17.25 16.05
CA ALA A 284 -2.41 -17.64 15.82
C ALA A 284 -2.47 -18.94 15.01
N ALA A 285 -3.27 -19.91 15.47
CA ALA A 285 -3.48 -21.16 14.75
C ALA A 285 -4.16 -20.95 13.37
N TRP A 286 -4.84 -19.82 13.17
CA TRP A 286 -5.60 -19.50 11.94
C TRP A 286 -5.41 -18.02 11.55
N PRO A 287 -4.38 -17.67 10.75
CA PRO A 287 -3.93 -16.28 10.57
C PRO A 287 -4.78 -15.41 9.63
N ILE A 288 -5.66 -16.00 8.82
CA ILE A 288 -6.49 -15.27 7.83
C ILE A 288 -7.98 -15.28 8.23
N GLY A 289 -8.32 -15.89 9.36
CA GLY A 289 -9.70 -16.22 9.69
C GLY A 289 -10.28 -17.24 8.71
N VAL A 290 -11.19 -18.09 9.17
CA VAL A 290 -11.89 -19.04 8.31
C VAL A 290 -13.35 -18.60 8.22
N THR A 291 -13.73 -17.92 7.15
CA THR A 291 -15.15 -17.67 6.84
C THR A 291 -15.79 -18.91 6.23
N MET A 292 -17.12 -19.01 6.34
CA MET A 292 -17.94 -20.24 6.26
C MET A 292 -17.40 -21.40 5.41
N VAL A 293 -16.93 -22.47 6.09
CA VAL A 293 -16.63 -23.77 5.46
C VAL A 293 -17.72 -24.75 5.93
N GLY A 294 -18.77 -24.88 5.11
CA GLY A 294 -19.90 -25.77 5.36
C GLY A 294 -21.27 -25.08 5.31
N ILE A 295 -22.31 -25.85 4.99
CA ILE A 295 -23.71 -25.39 4.86
C ILE A 295 -24.36 -25.14 6.24
N HIS A 296 -23.73 -25.60 7.33
CA HIS A 296 -24.29 -25.51 8.69
C HIS A 296 -23.37 -24.72 9.61
N GLU A 297 -23.92 -23.72 10.28
CA GLU A 297 -23.24 -22.92 11.31
C GLU A 297 -23.17 -23.70 12.63
N ARG A 298 -22.00 -23.72 13.28
CA ARG A 298 -21.78 -24.41 14.56
C ARG A 298 -21.30 -23.41 15.61
N SER A 299 -21.77 -23.51 16.85
CA SER A 299 -21.42 -22.59 17.96
C SER A 299 -19.93 -22.51 18.31
N ALA A 300 -19.13 -23.54 18.01
CA ALA A 300 -17.67 -23.51 18.15
C ALA A 300 -16.97 -22.51 17.19
N ARG A 301 -17.69 -22.04 16.17
CA ARG A 301 -17.20 -21.15 15.11
C ARG A 301 -17.09 -19.69 15.55
N GLU A 302 -17.96 -19.22 16.44
CA GLU A 302 -17.89 -17.85 16.97
C GLU A 302 -16.60 -17.62 17.77
N LYS A 303 -16.16 -18.63 18.54
CA LYS A 303 -14.89 -18.58 19.28
C LYS A 303 -13.64 -18.49 18.39
N LEU A 304 -13.72 -18.91 17.12
CA LEU A 304 -12.65 -18.76 16.13
C LEU A 304 -12.65 -17.39 15.44
N HIS A 305 -13.79 -16.71 15.40
CA HIS A 305 -13.91 -15.37 14.81
C HIS A 305 -13.46 -14.26 15.78
N GLU A 306 -13.49 -14.52 17.09
CA GLU A 306 -13.13 -13.51 18.10
C GLU A 306 -11.61 -13.43 18.38
N SER A 307 -10.85 -14.47 18.06
CA SER A 307 -9.38 -14.50 18.20
C SER A 307 -8.62 -13.67 17.16
N ASP A 308 -9.33 -13.01 16.24
CA ASP A 308 -8.78 -12.29 15.07
C ASP A 308 -8.35 -10.83 15.38
N LYS A 309 -8.49 -10.37 16.63
CA LYS A 309 -8.41 -8.94 17.00
C LYS A 309 -7.02 -8.39 17.33
N GLY A 310 -5.94 -9.14 17.13
CA GLY A 310 -4.60 -8.70 17.57
C GLY A 310 -3.47 -8.90 16.56
N HIS A 311 -3.79 -9.24 15.31
CA HIS A 311 -2.77 -9.60 14.34
C HIS A 311 -2.24 -8.37 13.57
N VAL A 312 -0.93 -8.32 13.35
CA VAL A 312 -0.19 -7.41 12.46
C VAL A 312 -0.84 -7.22 11.07
N MET A 313 -1.60 -8.21 10.60
CA MET A 313 -2.40 -8.13 9.37
C MET A 313 -3.65 -7.23 9.47
N GLY A 314 -4.03 -6.75 10.64
CA GLY A 314 -5.10 -5.76 10.80
C GLY A 314 -4.71 -4.37 10.28
N ASP A 315 -3.41 -4.04 10.30
CA ASP A 315 -2.88 -2.77 9.81
C ASP A 315 -2.13 -2.94 8.48
N GLU A 316 -2.70 -2.35 7.43
CA GLU A 316 -2.16 -2.38 6.07
C GLU A 316 -0.78 -1.68 5.96
N VAL A 317 -0.55 -0.65 6.76
CA VAL A 317 0.74 0.06 6.76
C VAL A 317 1.83 -0.85 7.33
N THR A 318 1.52 -1.50 8.45
CA THR A 318 2.42 -2.47 9.09
C THR A 318 2.72 -3.64 8.17
N ARG A 319 1.71 -4.25 7.56
CA ARG A 319 1.88 -5.31 6.56
C ARG A 319 2.84 -4.90 5.45
N LYS A 320 2.66 -3.70 4.88
CA LYS A 320 3.47 -3.20 3.75
C LYS A 320 4.94 -3.04 4.11
N PHE A 321 5.27 -2.42 5.25
CA PHE A 321 6.68 -2.26 5.61
C PHE A 321 7.32 -3.60 6.01
N LEU A 322 6.58 -4.53 6.62
CA LEU A 322 7.10 -5.87 6.93
C LEU A 322 7.42 -6.66 5.66
N GLN A 323 6.55 -6.60 4.64
CA GLN A 323 6.85 -7.17 3.33
C GLN A 323 8.12 -6.56 2.71
N SER A 324 8.33 -5.25 2.87
CA SER A 324 9.58 -4.60 2.45
C SER A 324 10.80 -5.08 3.23
N ILE A 325 10.68 -5.30 4.54
CA ILE A 325 11.75 -5.90 5.36
C ILE A 325 12.12 -7.27 4.81
N LYS A 326 11.14 -8.14 4.50
CA LYS A 326 11.41 -9.45 3.88
C LYS A 326 12.17 -9.31 2.56
N ARG A 327 11.79 -8.37 1.70
CA ARG A 327 12.50 -8.10 0.43
C ARG A 327 13.94 -7.64 0.66
N CYS A 328 14.16 -6.80 1.68
CA CYS A 328 15.50 -6.40 2.10
C CYS A 328 16.33 -7.60 2.58
N LEU A 329 15.73 -8.56 3.31
CA LEU A 329 16.40 -9.81 3.72
C LEU A 329 16.79 -10.67 2.51
N SER A 330 15.87 -10.86 1.56
CA SER A 330 16.16 -11.61 0.33
C SER A 330 17.31 -10.99 -0.45
N PHE A 331 17.36 -9.66 -0.57
CA PHE A 331 18.49 -8.96 -1.18
C PHE A 331 19.78 -9.10 -0.37
N ALA A 332 19.70 -8.92 0.95
CA ALA A 332 20.85 -9.02 1.85
C ALA A 332 21.52 -10.41 1.78
N GLN A 333 20.74 -11.49 1.69
CA GLN A 333 21.28 -12.84 1.53
C GLN A 333 22.05 -13.02 0.21
N VAL A 334 21.57 -12.42 -0.89
CA VAL A 334 22.28 -12.49 -2.18
C VAL A 334 23.57 -11.67 -2.13
N ARG A 335 23.52 -10.50 -1.47
CA ARG A 335 24.65 -9.58 -1.38
C ARG A 335 25.73 -10.03 -0.39
N TRP A 336 25.32 -10.60 0.73
CA TRP A 336 26.16 -11.13 1.81
C TRP A 336 25.74 -12.57 2.13
N PRO A 337 26.19 -13.56 1.34
CA PRO A 337 25.81 -14.95 1.54
C PRO A 337 26.16 -15.46 2.94
N PRO A 338 25.34 -16.36 3.52
CA PRO A 338 25.65 -17.00 4.79
C PRO A 338 26.91 -17.88 4.67
N GLU A 339 27.62 -18.04 5.78
CA GLU A 339 28.78 -18.92 5.85
C GLU A 339 28.39 -20.40 5.81
N ASP A 340 27.24 -20.74 6.41
CA ASP A 340 26.62 -22.06 6.32
C ASP A 340 25.51 -22.05 5.26
N VAL A 341 25.59 -22.97 4.29
CA VAL A 341 24.58 -23.13 3.23
C VAL A 341 23.19 -23.43 3.81
N ARG A 342 23.11 -24.06 5.00
CA ARG A 342 21.84 -24.33 5.71
C ARG A 342 21.12 -23.05 6.15
N GLN A 343 21.83 -21.93 6.19
CA GLN A 343 21.28 -20.63 6.55
C GLN A 343 20.79 -19.83 5.33
N LEU A 344 20.74 -20.41 4.13
CA LEU A 344 20.01 -19.79 3.02
C LEU A 344 18.50 -19.86 3.28
N MET A 345 17.83 -18.71 3.26
CA MET A 345 16.37 -18.63 3.13
C MET A 345 16.01 -18.88 1.66
N GLY A 346 15.26 -19.95 1.39
CA GLY A 346 14.87 -20.36 0.03
C GLY A 346 13.77 -21.40 0.05
#